data_AF-A0A2T6K492-F1
#
_entry.id   AF-A0A2T6K492-F1
#
_cell.length_a   1.000
_cell.length_b   1.000
_cell.length_c   1.000
_cell.angle_alpha   90.00
_cell.angle_beta   90.00
_cell.angle_gamma   90.00
#
_symmetry.space_group_name_H-M   'P 1'
#
loop_
_entity.id
_entity.type
_entity.pdbx_description
1 polymer ?
#
loop_
_entity_poly.entity_id
_entity_poly.type
_entity_poly.pdbx_seq_one_letter_code
_entity_poly.pdbx_strand_id
1 'polypeptide(L)'
;MLKLFKHYKFIRGCSVNLFLRKMTEEQKKNSDKGMVAGFNTAMFLLLINIFYHLRFDENLMSSYIIFMSAFVSSLGYVWYLNAKKE
;
A
#
# COMPACT_ATOMS: atom_id res chain seq x y z
N MET A 1 -25.16 30.07 -14.19
CA MET A 1 -25.21 28.87 -13.33
C MET A 1 -25.09 27.52 -14.10
N LEU A 2 -24.71 27.50 -15.39
CA LEU A 2 -24.58 26.27 -16.21
C LEU A 2 -23.14 25.93 -16.64
N LYS A 3 -22.16 26.83 -16.42
CA LYS A 3 -20.75 26.60 -16.80
C LYS A 3 -19.91 25.88 -15.73
N LEU A 4 -20.39 25.80 -14.48
CA LEU A 4 -19.67 25.15 -13.36
C LEU A 4 -19.84 23.63 -13.29
N PHE A 5 -20.88 23.07 -13.93
CA PHE A 5 -21.12 21.62 -13.90
C PHE A 5 -20.32 20.80 -14.91
N LYS A 6 -19.79 21.43 -15.98
CA LYS A 6 -19.00 20.71 -16.99
C LYS A 6 -17.62 20.29 -16.46
N HIS A 7 -17.03 21.06 -15.56
CA HIS A 7 -15.71 20.75 -14.99
C HIS A 7 -15.72 19.59 -13.99
N TYR A 8 -16.80 19.40 -13.24
CA TYR A 8 -16.91 18.33 -12.24
C TYR A 8 -17.03 16.91 -12.84
N LYS A 9 -17.53 16.79 -14.08
CA LYS A 9 -17.67 15.48 -14.76
C LYS A 9 -16.36 15.00 -15.38
N PHE A 10 -15.45 15.92 -15.71
CA PHE A 10 -14.13 15.59 -16.26
C PHE A 10 -13.17 15.03 -15.20
N ILE A 11 -13.21 15.57 -13.98
CA ILE A 11 -12.33 15.14 -12.87
C ILE A 11 -12.71 13.73 -12.37
N ARG A 12 -14.01 13.39 -12.33
CA ARG A 12 -14.47 12.05 -11.91
C ARG A 12 -14.14 10.91 -12.89
N GLY A 13 -13.90 11.20 -14.17
CA GLY A 13 -13.53 10.18 -15.15
C GLY A 13 -12.03 9.82 -15.14
N CYS A 14 -11.17 10.75 -14.73
CA CYS A 14 -9.73 10.57 -14.76
C CYS A 14 -9.21 9.73 -13.59
N SER A 15 -9.77 9.91 -12.38
CA SER A 15 -9.30 9.20 -11.18
C SER A 15 -9.66 7.71 -11.15
N VAL A 16 -10.81 7.29 -11.69
CA VAL A 16 -11.20 5.87 -11.72
C VAL A 16 -10.40 5.10 -12.78
N ASN A 17 -10.09 5.75 -13.91
CA ASN A 17 -9.28 5.15 -14.98
C ASN A 17 -7.83 4.89 -14.57
N LEU A 18 -7.30 5.59 -13.56
CA LEU A 18 -5.96 5.32 -13.03
C LEU A 18 -5.89 3.97 -12.32
N PHE A 19 -6.96 3.57 -11.62
CA PHE A 19 -7.06 2.28 -10.93
C PHE A 19 -7.50 1.13 -11.85
N LEU A 20 -8.16 1.44 -12.97
CA LEU A 20 -8.58 0.48 -14.00
C LEU A 20 -7.58 0.36 -15.15
N ARG A 21 -6.41 1.00 -15.05
CA ARG A 21 -5.36 0.83 -16.05
C ARG A 21 -4.92 -0.63 -16.05
N LYS A 22 -5.02 -1.30 -17.20
CA LYS A 22 -4.53 -2.66 -17.38
C LYS A 22 -3.06 -2.71 -16.94
N MET A 23 -2.78 -3.47 -15.89
CA MET A 23 -1.42 -3.80 -15.50
C MET A 23 -0.79 -4.71 -16.55
N THR A 24 0.49 -4.51 -16.83
CA THR A 24 1.26 -5.51 -17.57
C THR A 24 1.47 -6.76 -16.71
N GLU A 25 1.73 -7.91 -17.32
CA GLU A 25 2.05 -9.16 -16.58
C GLU A 25 3.22 -8.96 -15.60
N GLU A 26 4.17 -8.09 -15.95
CA GLU A 26 5.29 -7.74 -15.11
C GLU A 26 4.91 -6.86 -13.92
N GLN A 27 4.06 -5.86 -14.12
CA GLN A 27 3.52 -5.03 -13.03
C GLN A 27 2.69 -5.87 -12.07
N LYS A 28 1.93 -6.83 -12.59
CA LYS A 28 1.18 -7.79 -11.77
C LYS A 28 2.13 -8.64 -10.92
N LYS A 29 3.17 -9.23 -11.54
CA LYS A 29 4.19 -10.01 -10.82
C LYS A 29 4.91 -9.18 -9.74
N ASN A 30 5.24 -7.93 -10.02
CA ASN A 30 5.86 -7.04 -9.05
C ASN A 30 4.89 -6.67 -7.92
N SER A 31 3.60 -6.48 -8.23
CA SER A 31 2.54 -6.26 -7.24
C SER A 31 2.37 -7.45 -6.30
N ASP A 32 2.36 -8.68 -6.83
CA ASP A 32 2.27 -9.90 -6.02
C ASP A 32 3.46 -10.00 -5.05
N LYS A 33 4.68 -9.71 -5.53
CA LYS A 33 5.87 -9.67 -4.67
C LYS A 33 5.79 -8.56 -3.62
N GLY A 34 5.23 -7.40 -3.98
CA GLY A 34 4.96 -6.30 -3.05
C GLY A 34 4.01 -6.69 -1.92
N MET A 35 2.90 -7.36 -2.27
CA MET A 35 1.95 -7.88 -1.28
C MET A 35 2.62 -8.85 -0.32
N VAL A 36 3.46 -9.77 -0.81
CA VAL A 36 4.22 -10.69 0.03
C VAL A 36 5.19 -9.92 0.95
N ALA A 37 5.89 -8.91 0.44
CA ALA A 37 6.79 -8.08 1.25
C ALA A 37 6.04 -7.31 2.35
N GLY A 38 4.87 -6.74 2.04
CA GLY A 38 4.01 -6.07 3.01
C GLY A 38 3.48 -7.03 4.08
N PHE A 39 3.02 -8.21 3.68
CA PHE A 39 2.57 -9.25 4.62
C PHE A 39 3.69 -9.69 5.57
N ASN A 40 4.89 -9.94 5.04
CA ASN A 40 6.06 -10.29 5.86
C ASN A 40 6.43 -9.18 6.84
N THR A 41 6.33 -7.91 6.41
CA THR A 41 6.53 -6.75 7.29
C THR A 41 5.52 -6.73 8.42
N ALA A 42 4.23 -6.94 8.11
CA ALA A 42 3.17 -6.99 9.11
C ALA A 42 3.42 -8.10 10.14
N MET A 43 3.73 -9.31 9.66
CA MET A 43 4.01 -10.46 10.53
C MET A 43 5.21 -10.20 11.45
N PHE A 44 6.29 -9.62 10.92
CA PHE A 44 7.47 -9.28 11.72
C PHE A 44 7.16 -8.23 12.79
N LEU A 45 6.45 -7.16 12.44
CA LEU A 45 6.07 -6.11 13.40
C LEU A 45 5.08 -6.62 14.45
N LEU A 46 4.12 -7.46 14.07
CA LEU A 46 3.21 -8.12 15.01
C LEU A 46 3.98 -9.00 15.99
N LEU A 47 4.95 -9.78 15.50
CA LEU A 47 5.79 -10.63 16.34
C LEU A 47 6.53 -9.80 17.40
N ILE A 48 7.15 -8.69 16.99
CA ILE A 48 7.82 -7.76 17.91
C ILE A 48 6.81 -7.20 18.93
N ASN A 49 5.63 -6.76 18.46
CA ASN A 49 4.62 -6.17 19.34
C ASN A 49 4.12 -7.17 20.40
N ILE A 50 3.96 -8.45 20.02
CA ILE A 50 3.57 -9.53 20.95
C ILE A 50 4.66 -9.75 22.01
N PHE A 51 5.92 -9.89 21.61
CA PHE A 51 7.02 -10.09 22.56
C PHE A 51 7.19 -8.91 23.51
N TYR A 52 7.00 -7.69 23.00
CA TYR A 52 7.03 -6.50 23.84
C TYR A 52 5.90 -6.51 24.86
N HIS A 53 4.67 -6.81 24.43
CA HIS A 53 3.53 -6.91 25.32
C HIS A 53 3.70 -7.98 26.40
N LEU A 54 4.25 -9.15 26.05
CA LEU A 54 4.53 -10.20 27.04
C LEU A 54 5.58 -9.78 28.08
N ARG A 55 6.49 -8.86 27.74
CA ARG A 55 7.57 -8.43 28.63
C ARG A 55 7.20 -7.22 29.49
N PHE A 56 6.36 -6.32 28.96
CA PHE A 56 6.09 -5.01 29.57
C PHE A 56 4.60 -4.77 29.86
N ASP A 57 3.71 -5.72 29.53
CA ASP A 57 2.25 -5.61 29.65
C ASP A 57 1.63 -4.42 28.89
N GLU A 58 2.38 -3.88 27.93
CA GLU A 58 2.00 -2.71 27.11
C GLU A 58 2.20 -2.99 25.62
N ASN A 59 1.45 -2.32 24.75
CA ASN A 59 1.66 -2.44 23.31
C ASN A 59 2.74 -1.46 22.85
N LEU A 60 3.77 -1.96 22.14
CA LEU A 60 4.82 -1.12 21.56
C LEU A 60 4.27 -0.24 20.42
N MET A 61 3.42 -0.82 19.58
CA MET A 61 2.85 -0.19 18.40
C MET A 61 1.35 -0.41 18.35
N SER A 62 0.61 0.60 17.89
CA SER A 62 -0.81 0.43 17.59
C SER A 62 -0.99 -0.37 16.30
N SER A 63 -2.12 -1.07 16.17
CA SER A 63 -2.46 -1.82 14.95
C SER A 63 -2.48 -0.95 13.70
N TYR A 64 -2.83 0.34 13.84
CA TYR A 64 -2.78 1.31 12.74
C TYR A 64 -1.35 1.55 12.24
N ILE A 65 -0.38 1.69 13.15
CA ILE A 65 1.04 1.88 12.79
C ILE A 65 1.59 0.64 12.10
N ILE A 66 1.25 -0.55 12.59
CA ILE A 66 1.67 -1.83 11.99
C ILE A 66 1.11 -1.94 10.56
N PHE A 67 -0.18 -1.65 10.39
CA PHE A 67 -0.83 -1.66 9.08
C PHE A 67 -0.20 -0.66 8.10
N MET A 68 0.00 0.58 8.53
CA MET A 68 0.60 1.61 7.67
C MET A 68 2.05 1.28 7.31
N SER A 69 2.82 0.72 8.25
CA SER A 69 4.19 0.26 7.97
C SER A 69 4.21 -0.85 6.91
N ALA A 70 3.33 -1.85 7.05
CA ALA A 70 3.20 -2.92 6.06
C ALA A 70 2.77 -2.39 4.68
N PHE A 71 1.84 -1.43 4.66
CA PHE A 71 1.35 -0.82 3.43
C PHE A 71 2.43 -0.01 2.72
N VAL A 72 3.15 0.85 3.45
CA VAL A 72 4.27 1.64 2.91
C VAL A 72 5.38 0.73 2.41
N SER A 73 5.73 -0.34 3.13
CA SER A 73 6.72 -1.32 2.67
C SER A 73 6.28 -2.04 1.39
N SER A 74 5.01 -2.44 1.29
CA SER A 74 4.45 -3.05 0.08
C SER A 74 4.58 -2.12 -1.12
N LEU A 75 4.08 -0.90 -1.02
CA LEU A 75 4.14 0.09 -2.10
C LEU A 75 5.58 0.49 -2.44
N GLY A 76 6.41 0.72 -1.44
CA GLY A 76 7.82 1.07 -1.62
C GLY A 76 8.58 -0.03 -2.36
N TYR A 77 8.29 -1.30 -2.06
CA TYR A 77 8.90 -2.43 -2.75
C TYR A 77 8.42 -2.55 -4.21
N VAL A 78 7.12 -2.37 -4.47
CA VAL A 78 6.59 -2.33 -5.85
C VAL A 78 7.22 -1.19 -6.64
N TRP A 79 7.31 0.00 -6.05
CA TRP A 79 7.91 1.17 -6.67
C TRP A 79 9.38 0.93 -7.01
N TYR A 80 10.16 0.38 -6.06
CA TYR A 80 11.56 0.02 -6.29
C TYR A 80 11.73 -1.01 -7.43
N LEU A 81 10.90 -2.06 -7.45
CA LEU A 81 10.98 -3.08 -8.51
C LEU A 81 10.60 -2.56 -9.89
N ASN A 82 9.69 -1.58 -9.97
CA ASN A 82 9.31 -0.95 -11.22
C ASN A 82 10.40 0.03 -11.68
N ALA A 83 10.95 0.84 -10.77
CA ALA A 83 12.02 1.81 -11.08
C ALA A 83 13.33 1.13 -11.50
N LYS A 84 13.62 -0.08 -11.02
CA LYS A 84 14.81 -0.85 -11.42
C LYS A 84 14.76 -1.35 -12.88
N LYS A 85 13.58 -1.41 -13.48
CA LYS A 85 13.36 -1.98 -14.82
C LYS A 85 13.20 -0.94 -15.93
N GLU A 86 13.10 0.34 -15.56
CA GLU A 86 13.30 1.47 -16.46
C GLU A 86 14.79 1.75 -16.62
#